data_AF-A0AAJ3CVW8-F1
#
_entry.id   AF-A0AAJ3CVW8-F1
#
_cell.length_a   1.000
_cell.length_b   1.000
_cell.length_c   1.000
_cell.angle_alpha   90.00
_cell.angle_beta   90.00
_cell.angle_gamma   90.00
#
_symmetry.space_group_name_H-M   'P 1'
#
loop_
_entity.id
_entity.type
_entity.pdbx_description
1 polymer ?
#
loop_
_entity_poly.entity_id
_entity_poly.type
_entity_poly.pdbx_seq_one_letter_code
_entity_poly.pdbx_strand_id
1 'polypeptide(L)'
;MSDLNQFRSKGPELLVELAQHTSETVREIIDIEPAAADQIGQAVANRMMQVWGGQNVYFPMGMVWKVSQRDREIFREFNGRNHHELARKFGVSLQWVYSVVKRVRKEEISRLQGQLFEDDDEPDDDRD
;
A
#
# COMPACT_ATOMS: atom_id res chain seq x y z
N MET A 1 39.59 9.20 10.31
CA MET A 1 39.04 8.24 9.32
C MET A 1 37.61 7.93 9.72
N SER A 2 36.64 8.34 8.90
CA SER A 2 35.28 7.80 8.92
C SER A 2 34.74 7.99 7.50
N ASP A 3 34.40 6.87 6.89
CA ASP A 3 34.01 6.71 5.49
C ASP A 3 32.79 7.55 5.10
N LEU A 4 33.02 8.73 4.55
CA LEU A 4 31.96 9.57 3.97
C LEU A 4 31.63 9.20 2.50
N ASN A 5 32.19 8.10 1.97
CA ASN A 5 32.20 7.84 0.53
C ASN A 5 31.51 6.54 0.09
N GLN A 6 30.80 5.84 0.99
CA GLN A 6 30.20 4.53 0.65
C GLN A 6 28.78 4.61 0.03
N PHE A 7 28.16 5.78 -0.04
CA PHE A 7 26.78 5.94 -0.54
C PHE A 7 26.66 6.45 -1.99
N ARG A 8 27.77 6.73 -2.70
CA ARG A 8 27.71 7.37 -4.02
C ARG A 8 27.47 6.41 -5.20
N SER A 9 27.24 5.11 -4.98
CA SER A 9 27.13 4.14 -6.08
C SER A 9 25.75 3.50 -6.32
N LYS A 10 24.80 3.55 -5.38
CA LYS A 10 23.48 2.87 -5.54
C LYS A 10 22.32 3.76 -6.01
N GLY A 11 22.51 5.08 -6.02
CA GLY A 11 21.47 6.03 -6.45
C GLY A 11 20.98 5.78 -7.89
N PRO A 12 21.88 5.61 -8.88
CA PRO A 12 21.47 5.30 -10.24
C PRO A 12 20.71 3.97 -10.36
N GLU A 13 21.18 2.93 -9.64
CA GLU A 13 20.55 1.60 -9.65
C GLU A 13 19.11 1.66 -9.11
N LEU A 14 18.88 2.34 -7.98
CA LEU A 14 17.54 2.49 -7.39
C LEU A 14 16.54 3.18 -8.35
N LEU A 15 16.99 4.20 -9.08
CA LEU A 15 16.11 4.92 -10.02
C LEU A 15 15.80 4.09 -11.27
N VAL A 16 16.76 3.28 -11.74
CA VAL A 16 16.54 2.32 -12.82
C VAL A 16 15.54 1.25 -12.39
N GLU A 17 15.72 0.67 -11.20
CA GLU A 17 14.80 -0.32 -10.63
C GLU A 17 13.39 0.27 -10.43
N LEU A 18 13.29 1.50 -9.93
CA LEU A 18 12.01 2.19 -9.78
C LEU A 18 11.29 2.35 -11.12
N ALA A 19 12.01 2.73 -12.18
CA ALA A 19 11.43 2.87 -13.51
C ALA A 19 10.91 1.52 -14.03
N GLN A 20 11.72 0.46 -13.88
CA GLN A 20 11.36 -0.88 -14.31
C GLN A 20 10.14 -1.43 -13.55
N HIS A 21 10.16 -1.37 -12.21
CA HIS A 21 9.05 -1.84 -11.39
C HIS A 21 7.76 -1.06 -11.64
N THR A 22 7.86 0.23 -11.94
CA THR A 22 6.70 1.03 -12.32
C THR A 22 6.12 0.54 -13.65
N SER A 23 6.96 0.32 -14.68
CA SER A 23 6.52 -0.20 -15.98
C SER A 23 5.86 -1.59 -15.85
N GLU A 24 6.46 -2.49 -15.06
CA GLU A 24 5.89 -3.81 -14.74
C GLU A 24 4.53 -3.69 -14.06
N THR A 25 4.46 -2.91 -12.96
CA THR A 25 3.22 -2.71 -12.19
C THR A 25 2.09 -2.15 -13.05
N VAL A 26 2.38 -1.19 -13.93
CA VAL A 26 1.35 -0.60 -14.81
C VAL A 26 0.80 -1.66 -15.78
N ARG A 27 1.66 -2.48 -16.39
CA ARG A 27 1.25 -3.56 -17.30
C ARG A 27 0.48 -4.69 -16.61
N GLU A 28 0.68 -4.88 -15.30
CA GLU A 28 -0.10 -5.85 -14.51
C GLU A 28 -1.53 -5.37 -14.22
N ILE A 29 -1.76 -4.05 -14.20
CA ILE A 29 -3.04 -3.46 -13.78
C ILE A 29 -3.92 -3.11 -15.00
N ILE A 30 -3.30 -2.66 -16.10
CA ILE A 30 -4.02 -2.22 -17.30
C ILE A 30 -3.34 -2.75 -18.57
N ASP A 31 -4.14 -3.01 -19.60
CA ASP A 31 -3.62 -3.32 -20.94
C ASP A 31 -3.11 -2.03 -21.59
N ILE A 32 -1.80 -1.97 -21.84
CA ILE A 32 -1.10 -0.81 -22.37
C ILE A 32 0.09 -1.26 -23.21
N GLU A 33 0.44 -0.46 -24.22
CA GLU A 33 1.63 -0.71 -25.01
C GLU A 33 2.90 -0.70 -24.13
N PRO A 34 3.82 -1.68 -24.27
CA PRO A 34 5.04 -1.75 -23.46
C PRO A 34 5.87 -0.47 -23.49
N ALA A 35 5.99 0.18 -24.66
CA ALA A 35 6.74 1.42 -24.80
C ALA A 35 6.14 2.57 -23.98
N ALA A 36 4.81 2.65 -23.88
CA ALA A 36 4.14 3.65 -23.06
C ALA A 36 4.33 3.38 -21.56
N ALA A 37 4.30 2.12 -21.14
CA ALA A 37 4.61 1.74 -19.75
C ALA A 37 6.05 2.10 -19.36
N ASP A 38 7.02 1.87 -20.25
CA ASP A 38 8.43 2.24 -20.02
C ASP A 38 8.62 3.76 -19.92
N GLN A 39 7.91 4.53 -20.75
CA GLN A 39 7.90 6.00 -20.66
C GLN A 39 7.34 6.48 -19.32
N ILE A 40 6.25 5.86 -18.84
CA ILE A 40 5.67 6.17 -17.52
C ILE A 40 6.69 5.86 -16.41
N GLY A 41 7.34 4.70 -16.47
CA GLY A 41 8.37 4.33 -15.50
C GLY A 41 9.52 5.32 -15.44
N GLN A 42 10.05 5.73 -16.60
CA GLN A 42 11.11 6.74 -16.70
C GLN A 42 10.65 8.11 -16.16
N ALA A 43 9.43 8.54 -16.50
CA ALA A 43 8.88 9.79 -16.00
C ALA A 43 8.75 9.80 -14.47
N VAL A 44 8.31 8.68 -13.88
CA VAL A 44 8.22 8.53 -12.42
C VAL A 44 9.60 8.60 -11.77
N ALA A 45 10.59 7.85 -12.29
CA ALA A 45 11.95 7.88 -11.75
C ALA A 45 12.59 9.27 -11.84
N ASN A 46 12.44 9.96 -12.98
CA ASN A 46 12.91 11.33 -13.16
C ASN A 46 12.24 12.30 -12.16
N ARG A 47 10.93 12.16 -11.94
CA ARG A 47 10.21 12.97 -10.97
C ARG A 47 10.71 12.72 -9.55
N MET A 48 10.94 11.47 -9.17
CA MET A 48 11.44 11.15 -7.83
C MET A 48 12.87 11.66 -7.62
N MET A 49 13.72 11.63 -8.65
CA MET A 49 15.05 12.26 -8.61
C MET A 49 14.94 13.77 -8.31
N GLN A 50 14.01 14.48 -8.94
CA GLN A 50 13.81 15.91 -8.71
C GLN A 50 13.28 16.23 -7.31
N VAL A 51 12.37 15.39 -6.78
CA VAL A 51 11.68 15.65 -5.50
C VAL A 51 12.52 15.20 -4.30
N TRP A 52 13.21 14.06 -4.43
CA TRP A 52 13.94 13.41 -3.33
C TRP A 52 15.46 13.43 -3.49
N GLY A 53 15.98 13.92 -4.63
CA GLY A 53 17.40 14.04 -4.87
C GLY A 53 18.11 14.81 -3.75
N GLY A 54 19.16 14.21 -3.18
CA GLY A 54 19.91 14.78 -2.07
C GLY A 54 19.29 14.57 -0.68
N GLN A 55 18.12 13.94 -0.58
CA GLN A 55 17.49 13.58 0.70
C GLN A 55 17.83 12.14 1.10
N ASN A 56 17.82 11.86 2.40
CA ASN A 56 17.88 10.49 2.93
C ASN A 56 16.44 9.98 3.14
N VAL A 57 15.97 9.11 2.24
CA VAL A 57 14.59 8.60 2.23
C VAL A 57 14.53 7.26 2.96
N TYR A 58 13.71 7.18 4.00
CA TYR A 58 13.40 5.93 4.71
C TYR A 58 12.11 5.30 4.17
N PHE A 59 12.19 4.03 3.78
CA PHE A 59 11.03 3.22 3.39
C PHE A 59 10.66 2.26 4.53
N PRO A 60 9.58 2.53 5.29
CA PRO A 60 9.17 1.63 6.36
C PRO A 60 8.62 0.32 5.81
N MET A 61 9.16 -0.78 6.34
CA MET A 61 8.66 -2.13 6.09
C MET A 61 7.23 -2.26 6.63
N GLY A 62 6.30 -2.63 5.76
CA GLY A 62 4.91 -2.95 6.13
C GLY A 62 3.94 -1.79 6.27
N MET A 63 4.28 -0.61 5.72
CA MET A 63 3.25 0.35 5.35
C MET A 63 2.46 -0.16 4.15
N VAL A 64 1.26 -0.66 4.41
CA VAL A 64 0.29 -0.98 3.35
C VAL A 64 -0.72 0.16 3.30
N TRP A 65 -0.69 0.95 2.23
CA TRP A 65 -1.52 2.14 2.03
C TRP A 65 -3.01 1.84 1.86
N LYS A 66 -3.34 0.64 1.38
CA LYS A 66 -4.71 0.10 1.24
C LYS A 66 -4.69 -1.36 1.65
N VAL A 67 -5.71 -1.84 2.34
CA VAL A 67 -5.85 -3.28 2.62
C VAL A 67 -5.79 -4.03 1.30
N SER A 68 -4.75 -4.85 1.13
CA SER A 68 -4.58 -5.65 -0.09
C SER A 68 -5.65 -6.75 -0.15
N GLN A 69 -5.87 -7.34 -1.34
CA GLN A 69 -6.76 -8.49 -1.46
C GLN A 69 -6.32 -9.65 -0.54
N ARG A 70 -5.00 -9.87 -0.42
CA ARG A 70 -4.38 -10.81 0.50
C ARG A 70 -4.67 -10.48 1.97
N ASP A 71 -4.63 -9.21 2.36
CA ASP A 71 -4.97 -8.80 3.73
C ASP A 71 -6.45 -9.08 4.04
N ARG A 72 -7.36 -8.86 3.08
CA ARG A 72 -8.79 -9.20 3.22
C ARG A 72 -8.99 -10.71 3.35
N GLU A 73 -8.19 -11.51 2.65
CA GLU A 73 -8.26 -12.97 2.74
C GLU A 73 -7.72 -13.48 4.08
N ILE A 74 -6.59 -12.96 4.54
CA ILE A 74 -6.06 -13.22 5.90
C ILE A 74 -7.12 -12.88 6.96
N PHE A 75 -7.79 -11.74 6.85
CA PHE A 75 -8.84 -11.35 7.79
C PHE A 75 -10.09 -12.23 7.69
N ARG A 76 -10.51 -12.63 6.48
CA ARG A 76 -11.66 -13.55 6.29
C ARG A 76 -11.41 -14.93 6.92
N GLU A 77 -10.19 -15.43 6.86
CA GLU A 77 -9.81 -16.71 7.48
C GLU A 77 -9.46 -16.60 8.97
N PHE A 78 -9.43 -15.38 9.51
CA PHE A 78 -9.06 -15.17 10.91
C PHE A 78 -10.19 -15.58 11.86
N ASN A 79 -9.90 -16.54 12.74
CA ASN A 79 -10.86 -17.08 13.71
C ASN A 79 -10.64 -16.57 15.15
N GLY A 80 -9.75 -15.58 15.34
CA GLY A 80 -9.42 -15.03 16.64
C GLY A 80 -8.15 -15.62 17.28
N ARG A 81 -7.77 -16.86 16.92
CA ARG A 81 -6.67 -17.58 17.58
C ARG A 81 -5.62 -18.16 16.61
N ASN A 82 -5.91 -18.22 15.31
CA ASN A 82 -5.08 -18.87 14.28
C ASN A 82 -3.94 -18.01 13.67
N HIS A 83 -3.40 -17.02 14.40
CA HIS A 83 -2.37 -16.11 13.85
C HIS A 83 -1.14 -16.84 13.29
N HIS A 84 -0.66 -17.88 13.97
CA HIS A 84 0.51 -18.65 13.55
C HIS A 84 0.23 -19.48 12.28
N GLU A 85 -0.98 -20.00 12.14
CA GLU A 85 -1.39 -20.76 10.96
C GLU A 85 -1.48 -19.86 9.74
N LEU A 86 -2.10 -18.68 9.89
CA LEU A 86 -2.18 -17.67 8.83
C LEU A 86 -0.79 -17.16 8.42
N ALA A 87 0.11 -16.95 9.38
CA ALA A 87 1.48 -16.52 9.09
C ALA A 87 2.20 -17.53 8.17
N ARG A 88 2.05 -18.83 8.45
CA ARG A 88 2.63 -19.89 7.60
C ARG A 88 1.91 -19.98 6.25
N LYS A 89 0.58 -20.03 6.25
CA LYS A 89 -0.23 -20.19 5.03
C LYS A 89 0.03 -19.08 4.02
N PHE A 90 0.11 -17.84 4.51
CA PHE A 90 0.29 -16.67 3.64
C PHE A 90 1.75 -16.26 3.52
N GLY A 91 2.73 -16.95 4.12
CA GLY A 91 4.14 -16.57 4.04
C GLY A 91 4.43 -15.15 4.56
N VAL A 92 3.83 -14.78 5.71
CA VAL A 92 4.03 -13.48 6.36
C VAL A 92 4.55 -13.65 7.79
N SER A 93 5.09 -12.59 8.38
CA SER A 93 5.46 -12.62 9.80
C SER A 93 4.23 -12.67 10.70
N LEU A 94 4.39 -13.19 11.92
CA LEU A 94 3.31 -13.19 12.92
C LEU A 94 2.82 -11.77 13.22
N GLN A 95 3.75 -10.83 13.35
CA GLN A 95 3.46 -9.40 13.56
C GLN A 95 2.66 -8.79 12.40
N TRP A 96 2.88 -9.26 11.17
CA TRP A 96 2.08 -8.86 10.01
C TRP A 96 0.62 -9.31 10.15
N VAL A 97 0.37 -10.55 10.58
CA VAL A 97 -1.01 -11.03 10.76
C VAL A 97 -1.74 -10.18 11.80
N TYR A 98 -1.08 -9.83 12.91
CA TYR A 98 -1.64 -8.91 13.91
C TYR A 98 -1.96 -7.53 13.31
N SER A 99 -1.06 -6.97 12.49
CA SER A 99 -1.26 -5.65 11.88
C SER A 99 -2.41 -5.67 10.85
N VAL A 100 -2.53 -6.75 10.07
CA VAL A 100 -3.63 -6.97 9.13
C VAL A 100 -4.97 -7.01 9.87
N VAL A 101 -5.10 -7.84 10.90
CA VAL A 101 -6.35 -7.96 11.67
C VAL A 101 -6.77 -6.61 12.26
N LYS A 102 -5.81 -5.85 12.81
CA LYS A 102 -6.06 -4.52 13.36
C LYS A 102 -6.53 -3.53 12.28
N ARG A 103 -5.87 -3.53 11.11
CA ARG A 103 -6.17 -2.60 10.01
C ARG A 103 -7.52 -2.88 9.37
N VAL A 104 -7.82 -4.14 9.03
CA VAL A 104 -9.09 -4.51 8.40
C VAL A 104 -10.27 -4.28 9.35
N ARG A 105 -10.13 -4.61 10.64
CA ARG A 105 -11.18 -4.31 11.63
C ARG A 105 -11.48 -2.81 11.72
N LYS A 106 -10.45 -1.96 11.65
CA LYS A 106 -10.63 -0.49 11.66
C LYS A 106 -11.37 -0.01 10.39
N GLU A 107 -11.05 -0.57 9.23
CA GLU A 107 -11.73 -0.25 7.97
C GLU A 107 -13.21 -0.67 7.99
N GLU A 108 -13.52 -1.89 8.45
CA GLU A 108 -14.91 -2.38 8.55
C GLU A 108 -15.74 -1.57 9.56
N ILE A 109 -15.18 -1.20 10.72
CA ILE A 109 -15.87 -0.31 11.68
C ILE A 109 -16.11 1.06 11.05
N SER A 110 -15.13 1.63 10.35
CA SER A 110 -15.29 2.92 9.68
C SER A 110 -16.35 2.88 8.58
N ARG A 111 -16.48 1.74 7.87
CA ARG A 111 -17.53 1.54 6.86
C ARG A 111 -18.92 1.46 7.49
N LEU A 112 -19.06 0.70 8.59
CA LEU A 112 -20.33 0.53 9.29
C LEU A 112 -20.76 1.80 10.04
N GLN A 113 -19.82 2.54 10.64
CA GLN A 113 -20.13 3.83 11.28
C GLN A 113 -20.57 4.91 10.29
N GLY A 114 -20.08 4.86 9.04
CA GLY A 114 -20.59 5.73 7.97
C GLY A 114 -22.06 5.49 7.63
N GLN A 115 -22.57 4.28 7.87
CA GLN A 115 -23.99 3.92 7.66
C GLN A 115 -24.89 4.22 8.86
N LEU A 116 -24.31 4.64 10.01
CA LEU A 116 -25.07 4.80 11.26
C LEU A 116 -25.84 6.14 11.32
N PHE A 117 -25.63 7.05 10.36
CA PHE A 117 -26.21 8.39 10.35
C PHE A 117 -26.88 8.77 9.01
N GLU A 118 -27.25 7.80 8.17
CA GLU A 118 -27.83 8.06 6.82
C GLU A 118 -29.34 7.80 6.67
N ASP A 119 -30.10 7.52 7.74
CA ASP A 119 -31.56 7.33 7.64
C ASP A 119 -32.31 7.94 8.85
N ASP A 120 -32.40 9.28 8.96
CA ASP A 120 -33.43 9.96 9.79
C ASP A 120 -33.57 11.47 9.45
N ASP A 121 -33.51 11.83 8.16
CA ASP A 121 -34.09 13.10 7.68
C ASP A 121 -35.48 12.80 7.09
N GLU A 122 -36.43 12.38 7.94
CA GLU A 122 -37.85 12.45 7.61
C GLU A 122 -38.26 13.92 7.81
N PRO A 123 -38.62 14.69 6.77
CA PRO A 123 -39.13 16.03 6.98
C PRO A 123 -40.46 15.92 7.72
N ASP A 124 -40.53 16.47 8.92
CA ASP A 124 -41.79 16.78 9.62
C ASP A 124 -42.62 17.66 8.68
N ASP A 125 -43.51 17.04 7.91
CA ASP A 125 -44.48 17.71 7.07
C ASP A 125 -45.49 18.39 8.00
N ASP A 126 -45.38 19.72 8.03
CA ASP A 126 -46.19 20.65 8.80
C ASP A 126 -47.69 20.30 8.66
N ARG A 127 -48.34 19.97 9.78
CA ARG A 127 -49.80 19.89 9.82
C ARG A 127 -50.37 21.28 10.05
N ASP A 128 -51.08 21.78 9.04
CA ASP A 128 -52.01 22.91 9.06
C ASP A 128 -52.95 22.94 10.29
#